data_AF-A0AAN9UC93-F1
#
_entry.id   AF-A0AAN9UC93-F1
#
_cell.length_a   1.000
_cell.length_b   1.000
_cell.length_c   1.000
_cell.angle_alpha   90.00
_cell.angle_beta   90.00
_cell.angle_gamma   90.00
#
_symmetry.space_group_name_H-M   'P 1'
#
loop_
_entity.id
_entity.type
_entity.pdbx_description
1 polymer ?
#
loop_
_entity_poly.entity_id
_entity_poly.type
_entity_poly.pdbx_seq_one_letter_code
_entity_poly.pdbx_strand_id
1 'polypeptide(L)'
;MAASTKALEATLPRKAPNTEQHRAVLNAASGQYKYQIYALAPSLNDASTLAQLEREINDAAHDGEGDGDNDDNDDNNKEPSSSSNKGSSALAAAAAQFADGKSTLRDVYEHHVRARDADPSVHPLYFVVADRADWRAEGLLAVHLDCGYGEEEDRVGVGRCGVDWADSWGVNLDIGNMDWMDLKEMEEQEWGGEDPYADEDDEDGGEDGDEDGDGGGGQSKDVSP
;
A
#
# COMPACT_ATOMS: atom_id res chain seq x y z
N MET A 1 -7.01 17.40 7.14
CA MET A 1 -5.98 16.35 7.02
C MET A 1 -6.60 15.22 6.25
N ALA A 2 -5.90 14.70 5.26
CA ALA A 2 -6.39 13.55 4.52
C ALA A 2 -5.98 12.27 5.25
N ALA A 3 -6.77 11.21 5.07
CA ALA A 3 -6.69 10.00 5.89
C ALA A 3 -5.32 9.30 5.75
N SER A 4 -4.84 8.74 6.85
CA SER A 4 -3.68 7.83 6.83
C SER A 4 -4.04 6.54 6.08
N THR A 5 -3.03 5.80 5.62
CA THR A 5 -3.24 4.50 4.97
C THR A 5 -3.87 3.48 5.91
N LYS A 6 -3.54 3.48 7.21
CA LYS A 6 -4.23 2.65 8.23
C LYS A 6 -5.71 2.98 8.34
N ALA A 7 -6.05 4.27 8.37
CA ALA A 7 -7.45 4.71 8.43
C ALA A 7 -8.22 4.31 7.16
N LEU A 8 -7.57 4.35 5.99
CA LEU A 8 -8.13 3.88 4.73
C LEU A 8 -8.31 2.36 4.71
N GLU A 9 -7.31 1.61 5.16
CA GLU A 9 -7.33 0.16 5.28
C GLU A 9 -8.47 -0.33 6.18
N ALA A 10 -8.72 0.37 7.30
CA ALA A 10 -9.82 0.06 8.22
C ALA A 10 -11.22 0.17 7.58
N THR A 11 -11.35 0.83 6.42
CA THR A 11 -12.62 0.89 5.66
C THR A 11 -12.83 -0.33 4.76
N LEU A 12 -11.77 -1.09 4.48
CA LEU A 12 -11.78 -2.26 3.61
C LEU A 12 -12.08 -3.54 4.41
N PRO A 13 -12.59 -4.60 3.78
CA PRO A 13 -12.76 -5.86 4.49
C PRO A 13 -11.38 -6.45 4.81
N ARG A 14 -11.24 -7.11 5.96
CA ARG A 14 -9.97 -7.76 6.34
C ARG A 14 -9.48 -8.74 5.29
N LYS A 15 -10.39 -9.51 4.68
CA LYS A 15 -10.08 -10.50 3.63
C LYS A 15 -10.79 -10.18 2.33
N ALA A 16 -10.07 -10.31 1.22
CA ALA A 16 -10.66 -10.25 -0.11
C ALA A 16 -11.35 -11.58 -0.48
N PRO A 17 -12.45 -11.57 -1.25
CA PRO A 17 -13.09 -12.80 -1.70
C PRO A 17 -12.25 -13.51 -2.77
N ASN A 18 -12.38 -14.83 -2.91
CA ASN A 18 -11.73 -15.62 -3.96
C ASN A 18 -10.19 -15.52 -4.02
N THR A 19 -9.52 -15.08 -2.95
CA THR A 19 -8.06 -14.88 -2.92
C THR A 19 -7.29 -16.15 -3.26
N GLU A 20 -7.68 -17.31 -2.70
CA GLU A 20 -7.03 -18.60 -2.98
C GLU A 20 -7.06 -18.96 -4.48
N GLN A 21 -8.20 -18.75 -5.14
CA GLN A 21 -8.34 -18.98 -6.58
C GLN A 21 -7.42 -18.06 -7.38
N HIS A 22 -7.36 -16.79 -6.99
CA HIS A 22 -6.56 -15.77 -7.66
C HIS A 22 -5.05 -15.97 -7.46
N ARG A 23 -4.63 -16.41 -6.27
CA ARG A 23 -3.26 -16.84 -5.97
C ARG A 23 -2.85 -18.02 -6.86
N ALA A 24 -3.73 -19.00 -7.04
CA ALA A 24 -3.48 -20.14 -7.92
C ALA A 24 -3.34 -19.71 -9.40
N VAL A 25 -4.10 -18.70 -9.84
CA VAL A 25 -4.02 -18.16 -11.20
C VAL A 25 -2.69 -17.42 -11.44
N LEU A 26 -2.26 -16.57 -10.51
CA LEU A 26 -0.96 -15.88 -10.60
C LEU A 26 0.21 -16.86 -10.73
N ASN A 27 0.21 -17.92 -9.92
CA ASN A 27 1.24 -18.95 -9.95
C ASN A 27 1.23 -19.80 -11.23
N ALA A 28 0.09 -19.85 -11.93
CA ALA A 28 -0.08 -20.67 -13.14
C ALA A 28 0.25 -19.92 -14.45
N ALA A 29 0.14 -18.59 -14.47
CA ALA A 29 0.33 -17.77 -15.65
C ALA A 29 1.05 -16.45 -15.31
N SER A 30 2.33 -16.54 -14.97
CA SER A 30 3.16 -15.37 -14.66
C SER A 30 3.27 -14.42 -15.87
N GLY A 31 2.85 -13.16 -15.70
CA GLY A 31 3.41 -12.04 -16.49
C GLY A 31 2.55 -11.44 -17.62
N GLN A 32 1.22 -11.45 -17.56
CA GLN A 32 0.38 -10.73 -18.56
C GLN A 32 -0.78 -9.94 -17.98
N TYR A 33 -0.70 -9.56 -16.70
CA TYR A 33 -1.76 -8.83 -16.06
C TYR A 33 -1.61 -7.32 -16.23
N LYS A 34 -2.75 -6.63 -16.26
CA LYS A 34 -2.82 -5.18 -16.19
C LYS A 34 -3.10 -4.76 -14.75
N TYR A 35 -2.18 -4.00 -14.18
CA TYR A 35 -2.39 -3.37 -12.89
C TYR A 35 -3.31 -2.16 -13.08
N GLN A 36 -4.49 -2.20 -12.47
CA GLN A 36 -5.50 -1.18 -12.73
C GLN A 36 -5.16 0.09 -11.94
N ILE A 37 -5.19 1.23 -12.64
CA ILE A 37 -5.06 2.55 -12.04
C ILE A 37 -6.45 3.17 -11.89
N TYR A 38 -6.77 3.65 -10.69
CA TYR A 38 -7.98 4.39 -10.36
C TYR A 38 -7.64 5.79 -9.81
N ALA A 39 -8.63 6.68 -9.78
CA ALA A 39 -8.46 8.03 -9.24
C ALA A 39 -9.61 8.40 -8.30
N LEU A 40 -9.28 8.98 -7.15
CA LEU A 40 -10.25 9.49 -6.17
C LEU A 40 -10.19 11.02 -6.04
N ALA A 41 -9.04 11.63 -6.31
CA ALA A 41 -8.90 13.09 -6.22
C ALA A 41 -9.80 13.78 -7.27
N PRO A 42 -10.67 14.72 -6.91
CA PRO A 42 -11.57 15.38 -7.86
C PRO A 42 -10.88 16.12 -9.01
N SER A 43 -9.62 16.53 -8.81
CA SER A 43 -8.78 17.15 -9.84
C SER A 43 -8.33 16.18 -10.93
N LEU A 44 -8.50 14.87 -10.72
CA LEU A 44 -8.16 13.79 -11.64
C LEU A 44 -9.36 13.32 -12.47
N ASN A 45 -10.40 14.14 -12.60
CA ASN A 45 -11.56 13.82 -13.45
C ASN A 45 -11.35 14.19 -14.92
N ASP A 46 -10.24 14.86 -15.25
CA ASP A 46 -9.88 15.23 -16.60
C ASP A 46 -9.08 14.12 -17.30
N ALA A 47 -9.45 13.83 -18.54
CA ALA A 47 -8.84 12.75 -19.32
C ALA A 47 -7.36 12.99 -19.64
N SER A 48 -6.92 14.25 -19.78
CA SER A 48 -5.52 14.55 -20.05
C SER A 48 -4.66 14.35 -18.81
N THR A 49 -5.17 14.72 -17.63
CA THR A 49 -4.52 14.49 -16.34
C THR A 49 -4.39 13.00 -16.03
N LEU A 50 -5.45 12.21 -16.27
CA LEU A 50 -5.40 10.75 -16.09
C LEU A 50 -4.41 10.10 -17.06
N ALA A 51 -4.41 10.50 -18.34
CA ALA A 51 -3.47 9.98 -19.32
C ALA A 51 -2.01 10.36 -18.98
N GLN A 52 -1.81 11.51 -18.32
CA GLN A 52 -0.52 11.90 -17.78
C GLN A 52 -0.10 10.99 -16.62
N LEU A 53 -0.98 10.76 -15.65
CA LEU A 53 -0.74 9.82 -14.54
C LEU A 53 -0.37 8.43 -15.04
N GLU A 54 -1.13 7.87 -15.97
CA GLU A 54 -0.87 6.55 -16.57
C GLU A 54 0.50 6.50 -17.25
N ARG A 55 0.82 7.55 -18.01
CA ARG A 55 2.11 7.64 -18.69
C ARG A 55 3.24 7.67 -17.67
N GLU A 56 3.14 8.46 -16.62
CA GLU A 56 4.23 8.63 -15.66
C GLU A 56 4.49 7.38 -14.83
N ILE A 57 3.44 6.65 -14.46
CA ILE A 57 3.58 5.34 -13.81
C ILE A 57 4.34 4.36 -14.74
N ASN A 58 4.03 4.38 -16.04
CA ASN A 58 4.65 3.49 -17.01
C ASN A 58 6.05 3.95 -17.50
N ASP A 59 6.30 5.26 -17.59
CA ASP A 59 7.56 5.86 -18.06
C ASP A 59 8.63 5.82 -16.97
N ALA A 60 8.26 5.99 -15.70
CA ALA A 60 9.23 5.93 -14.62
C ALA A 60 9.83 4.52 -14.43
N ALA A 61 9.15 3.48 -14.93
CA ALA A 61 9.74 2.15 -15.11
C ALA A 61 10.84 2.09 -16.21
N HIS A 62 11.14 3.21 -16.89
CA HIS A 62 12.11 3.31 -17.98
C HIS A 62 13.43 4.02 -17.59
N ASP A 63 13.43 4.88 -16.56
CA ASP A 63 14.52 5.85 -16.32
C ASP A 63 15.63 5.37 -15.35
N GLY A 64 15.65 4.07 -15.02
CA GLY A 64 16.77 3.44 -14.30
C GLY A 64 18.06 3.26 -15.13
N GLU A 65 18.17 3.88 -16.30
CA GLU A 65 19.36 3.88 -17.14
C GLU A 65 19.94 5.30 -17.23
N GLY A 66 20.79 5.65 -16.26
CA GLY A 66 21.57 6.89 -16.24
C GLY A 66 23.06 6.61 -16.08
N ASP A 67 23.73 6.44 -17.23
CA ASP A 67 25.13 6.80 -17.53
C ASP A 67 26.16 6.67 -16.40
N GLY A 68 26.64 5.45 -16.17
CA GLY A 68 27.97 5.21 -15.61
C GLY A 68 28.98 5.18 -16.76
N ASP A 69 29.77 6.24 -16.87
CA ASP A 69 30.91 6.36 -17.78
C ASP A 69 31.73 5.05 -17.85
N ASN A 70 32.13 4.69 -19.07
CA ASN A 70 33.18 3.70 -19.33
C ASN A 70 34.44 4.11 -18.55
N ASP A 71 34.69 3.47 -17.42
CA ASP A 71 36.03 3.33 -16.90
C ASP A 71 36.31 1.87 -16.58
N ASP A 72 37.44 1.44 -17.10
CA ASP A 72 37.98 0.10 -17.18
C ASP A 72 37.85 -0.75 -15.90
N ASN A 73 37.48 -2.02 -16.11
CA ASN A 73 38.09 -3.21 -15.48
C ASN A 73 37.64 -3.60 -14.05
N ASP A 74 36.61 -4.46 -13.92
CA ASP A 74 36.70 -5.66 -13.04
C ASP A 74 35.60 -6.70 -13.35
N ASP A 75 35.99 -7.96 -13.24
CA ASP A 75 35.24 -9.18 -13.56
C ASP A 75 34.19 -9.51 -12.47
N ASN A 76 33.04 -10.06 -12.92
CA ASN A 76 32.15 -10.97 -12.19
C ASN A 76 31.23 -10.46 -11.06
N ASN A 77 30.73 -9.22 -11.12
CA ASN A 77 29.49 -8.90 -10.38
C ASN A 77 28.60 -7.90 -11.13
N LYS A 78 28.25 -8.23 -12.38
CA LYS A 78 27.12 -7.55 -13.03
C LYS A 78 25.85 -8.09 -12.37
N GLU A 79 25.31 -7.34 -11.42
CA GLU A 79 24.00 -7.62 -10.86
C GLU A 79 23.00 -7.90 -11.99
N PRO A 80 22.08 -8.87 -11.82
CA PRO A 80 21.14 -9.21 -12.87
C PRO A 80 20.36 -7.94 -13.23
N SER A 81 20.54 -7.49 -14.47
CA SER A 81 19.80 -6.37 -15.04
C SER A 81 18.30 -6.58 -14.80
N SER A 82 17.67 -5.67 -14.04
CA SER A 82 16.24 -5.64 -13.70
C SER A 82 15.30 -5.44 -14.91
N SER A 83 15.80 -5.66 -16.13
CA SER A 83 15.06 -5.50 -17.37
C SER A 83 14.51 -6.84 -17.83
N SER A 84 13.28 -7.19 -17.41
CA SER A 84 12.31 -8.00 -18.21
C SER A 84 10.96 -8.26 -17.51
N ASN A 85 10.78 -7.93 -16.23
CA ASN A 85 9.51 -8.17 -15.53
C ASN A 85 8.79 -6.84 -15.23
N LYS A 86 8.42 -6.10 -16.29
CA LYS A 86 7.68 -4.83 -16.17
C LYS A 86 6.18 -5.12 -16.14
N GLY A 87 5.46 -4.45 -15.26
CA GLY A 87 4.01 -4.49 -15.27
C GLY A 87 3.45 -3.78 -16.49
N SER A 88 2.16 -3.99 -16.76
CA SER A 88 1.42 -3.21 -17.75
C SER A 88 0.32 -2.44 -17.04
N SER A 89 0.69 -1.50 -16.17
CA SER A 89 -0.28 -0.63 -15.51
C SER A 89 -1.14 0.11 -16.53
N ALA A 90 -2.45 0.04 -16.35
CA ALA A 90 -3.43 0.61 -17.26
C ALA A 90 -4.51 1.36 -16.49
N LEU A 91 -4.96 2.50 -17.01
CA LEU A 91 -6.15 3.15 -16.47
C LEU A 91 -7.33 2.21 -16.57
N ALA A 92 -8.00 2.00 -15.44
CA ALA A 92 -9.30 1.37 -15.48
C ALA A 92 -10.22 2.23 -16.37
N ALA A 93 -11.04 1.60 -17.22
CA ALA A 93 -12.06 2.31 -18.00
C ALA A 93 -12.98 3.18 -17.12
N ALA A 94 -13.07 2.79 -15.85
CA ALA A 94 -13.83 3.42 -14.79
C ALA A 94 -13.04 4.45 -13.97
N ALA A 95 -11.75 4.71 -14.24
CA ALA A 95 -10.88 5.52 -13.39
C ALA A 95 -11.46 6.91 -13.09
N ALA A 96 -11.93 7.63 -14.11
CA ALA A 96 -12.52 8.97 -13.95
C ALA A 96 -13.84 8.97 -13.18
N GLN A 97 -14.56 7.84 -13.12
CA GLN A 97 -15.87 7.76 -12.47
C GLN A 97 -15.77 7.97 -10.95
N PHE A 98 -14.60 7.65 -10.37
CA PHE A 98 -14.35 7.73 -8.94
C PHE A 98 -13.76 9.08 -8.53
N ALA A 99 -13.31 9.90 -9.47
CA ALA A 99 -12.79 11.25 -9.24
C ALA A 99 -13.92 12.29 -9.06
N ASP A 100 -14.98 11.94 -8.32
CA ASP A 100 -16.18 12.78 -8.12
C ASP A 100 -16.24 13.47 -6.74
N GLY A 101 -15.24 13.20 -5.89
CA GLY A 101 -15.14 13.74 -4.53
C GLY A 101 -16.12 13.13 -3.53
N LYS A 102 -16.84 12.07 -3.93
CA LYS A 102 -17.78 11.34 -3.07
C LYS A 102 -17.42 9.87 -2.96
N SER A 103 -16.85 9.31 -4.02
CA SER A 103 -16.34 7.95 -4.06
C SER A 103 -15.25 7.78 -3.01
N THR A 104 -15.19 6.58 -2.47
CA THR A 104 -14.25 6.17 -1.42
C THR A 104 -13.32 5.08 -1.94
N LEU A 105 -12.26 4.79 -1.19
CA LEU A 105 -11.41 3.63 -1.48
C LEU A 105 -12.21 2.32 -1.47
N ARG A 106 -13.25 2.23 -0.62
CA ARG A 106 -14.20 1.11 -0.60
C ARG A 106 -14.90 0.92 -1.93
N ASP A 107 -15.38 1.99 -2.56
CA ASP A 107 -16.07 1.92 -3.85
C ASP A 107 -15.13 1.42 -4.97
N VAL A 108 -13.87 1.89 -4.95
CA VAL A 108 -12.82 1.44 -5.87
C VAL A 108 -12.52 -0.04 -5.64
N TYR A 109 -12.32 -0.45 -4.39
CA TYR A 109 -12.08 -1.85 -4.01
C TYR A 109 -13.20 -2.77 -4.52
N GLU A 110 -14.47 -2.43 -4.24
CA GLU A 110 -15.61 -3.27 -4.65
C GLU A 110 -15.72 -3.38 -6.18
N HIS A 111 -15.40 -2.31 -6.89
CA HIS A 111 -15.34 -2.34 -8.34
C HIS A 111 -14.18 -3.19 -8.85
N HIS A 112 -12.98 -3.04 -8.29
CA HIS A 112 -11.80 -3.80 -8.69
C HIS A 112 -12.02 -5.30 -8.49
N VAL A 113 -12.57 -5.71 -7.34
CA VAL A 113 -12.93 -7.11 -7.07
C VAL A 113 -13.85 -7.68 -8.15
N ARG A 114 -14.87 -6.92 -8.58
CA ARG A 114 -15.75 -7.36 -9.67
C ARG A 114 -15.03 -7.41 -11.02
N ALA A 115 -14.12 -6.46 -11.28
CA ALA A 115 -13.37 -6.39 -12.52
C ALA A 115 -12.43 -7.58 -12.69
N ARG A 116 -11.64 -7.92 -11.65
CA ARG A 116 -10.73 -9.08 -11.69
C ARG A 116 -11.45 -10.42 -11.80
N ASP A 117 -12.66 -10.53 -11.24
CA ASP A 117 -13.46 -11.75 -11.33
C ASP A 117 -14.08 -11.91 -12.74
N ALA A 118 -14.30 -10.80 -13.45
CA ALA A 118 -14.89 -10.78 -14.78
C ALA A 118 -13.86 -10.83 -15.92
N ASP A 119 -12.65 -10.32 -15.72
CA ASP A 119 -11.61 -10.21 -16.73
C ASP A 119 -10.28 -10.78 -16.20
N PRO A 120 -9.81 -11.93 -16.71
CA PRO A 120 -8.56 -12.56 -16.26
C PRO A 120 -7.31 -11.78 -16.67
N SER A 121 -7.43 -10.73 -17.49
CA SER A 121 -6.31 -9.84 -17.80
C SER A 121 -6.10 -8.75 -16.74
N VAL A 122 -7.05 -8.53 -15.83
CA VAL A 122 -6.89 -7.62 -14.69
C VAL A 122 -6.04 -8.30 -13.62
N HIS A 123 -5.06 -7.60 -13.07
CA HIS A 123 -4.25 -8.14 -11.99
C HIS A 123 -5.13 -8.49 -10.79
N PRO A 124 -5.08 -9.73 -10.29
CA PRO A 124 -6.07 -10.19 -9.35
C PRO A 124 -5.78 -9.77 -7.90
N LEU A 125 -4.55 -9.42 -7.53
CA LEU A 125 -4.21 -9.12 -6.13
C LEU A 125 -3.69 -7.70 -5.89
N TYR A 126 -3.53 -6.87 -6.92
CA TYR A 126 -2.88 -5.56 -6.80
C TYR A 126 -3.51 -4.53 -7.72
N PHE A 127 -3.69 -3.31 -7.22
CA PHE A 127 -4.07 -2.15 -8.00
C PHE A 127 -3.59 -0.85 -7.35
N VAL A 128 -3.60 0.23 -8.14
CA VAL A 128 -3.08 1.55 -7.75
C VAL A 128 -4.21 2.57 -7.72
N VAL A 129 -4.18 3.47 -6.73
CA VAL A 129 -5.17 4.56 -6.60
C VAL A 129 -4.48 5.90 -6.39
N ALA A 130 -4.76 6.86 -7.26
CA ALA A 130 -4.39 8.25 -7.05
C ALA A 130 -5.45 8.96 -6.18
N ASP A 131 -5.18 9.05 -4.88
CA ASP A 131 -6.08 9.69 -3.91
C ASP A 131 -5.81 11.19 -3.72
N ARG A 132 -4.66 11.68 -4.17
CA ARG A 132 -4.21 13.07 -4.03
C ARG A 132 -4.04 13.77 -5.36
N ALA A 133 -4.24 15.09 -5.31
CA ALA A 133 -4.10 15.96 -6.47
C ALA A 133 -2.66 16.11 -6.92
N ASP A 134 -1.71 16.13 -5.96
CA ASP A 134 -0.28 16.17 -6.22
C ASP A 134 0.34 14.79 -5.97
N TRP A 135 -0.02 13.82 -6.81
CA TRP A 135 0.45 12.43 -6.69
C TRP A 135 1.98 12.29 -6.82
N ARG A 136 2.67 13.33 -7.30
CA ARG A 136 4.13 13.38 -7.37
C ARG A 136 4.76 13.55 -6.01
N ALA A 137 4.27 14.52 -5.25
CA ALA A 137 4.80 14.82 -3.93
C ALA A 137 4.17 13.91 -2.87
N GLU A 138 2.89 13.58 -3.02
CA GLU A 138 2.12 12.82 -2.04
C GLU A 138 2.06 11.32 -2.32
N GLY A 139 2.65 10.84 -3.41
CA GLY A 139 2.61 9.43 -3.79
C GLY A 139 1.22 8.90 -4.17
N LEU A 140 1.18 7.60 -4.44
CA LEU A 140 0.00 6.83 -4.84
C LEU A 140 -0.32 5.76 -3.80
N LEU A 141 -1.59 5.39 -3.67
CA LEU A 141 -1.96 4.22 -2.87
C LEU A 141 -1.68 2.93 -3.65
N ALA A 142 -0.87 2.07 -3.07
CA ALA A 142 -0.76 0.66 -3.43
C ALA A 142 -1.76 -0.14 -2.60
N VAL A 143 -2.64 -0.89 -3.26
CA VAL A 143 -3.60 -1.76 -2.57
C VAL A 143 -3.31 -3.21 -2.94
N HIS A 144 -2.96 -4.01 -1.94
CA HIS A 144 -2.70 -5.44 -2.12
C HIS A 144 -3.77 -6.25 -1.40
N LEU A 145 -4.31 -7.28 -2.07
CA LEU A 145 -5.47 -8.03 -1.60
C LEU A 145 -5.10 -9.32 -0.84
N ASP A 146 -3.80 -9.55 -0.68
CA ASP A 146 -3.22 -10.73 -0.03
C ASP A 146 -1.85 -10.39 0.61
N CYS A 147 -1.78 -9.34 1.42
CA CYS A 147 -0.52 -8.81 1.97
C CYS A 147 -0.08 -9.46 3.29
N GLY A 148 -0.73 -10.54 3.70
CA GLY A 148 -0.48 -11.18 4.99
C GLY A 148 0.77 -12.04 4.99
N TYR A 149 1.44 -12.13 6.15
CA TYR A 149 2.53 -13.07 6.39
C TYR A 149 2.13 -14.05 7.50
N GLY A 150 2.43 -15.34 7.34
CA GLY A 150 2.14 -16.37 8.35
C GLY A 150 0.64 -16.53 8.66
N GLU A 151 0.24 -16.38 9.92
CA GLU A 151 -1.17 -16.58 10.34
C GLU A 151 -2.12 -15.47 9.85
N GLU A 152 -1.57 -14.37 9.29
CA GLU A 152 -2.32 -13.27 8.70
C GLU A 152 -2.62 -13.45 7.19
N GLU A 153 -2.34 -14.62 6.60
CA GLU A 153 -2.62 -14.91 5.18
C GLU A 153 -4.03 -14.43 4.77
N ASP A 154 -4.11 -13.81 3.58
CA ASP A 154 -5.28 -13.16 2.99
C ASP A 154 -5.72 -11.81 3.58
N ARG A 155 -4.79 -10.95 4.02
CA ARG A 155 -5.11 -9.58 4.45
C ARG A 155 -5.18 -8.60 3.26
N VAL A 156 -6.16 -7.69 3.28
CA VAL A 156 -6.17 -6.50 2.42
C VAL A 156 -5.33 -5.41 3.06
N GLY A 157 -4.27 -4.97 2.38
CA GLY A 157 -3.37 -3.93 2.83
C GLY A 157 -3.46 -2.67 1.98
N VAL A 158 -3.29 -1.52 2.62
CA VAL A 158 -3.12 -0.22 1.95
C VAL A 158 -1.79 0.39 2.35
N GLY A 159 -0.98 0.73 1.34
CA GLY A 159 0.29 1.41 1.53
C GLY A 159 0.45 2.56 0.55
N ARG A 160 1.48 3.35 0.73
CA ARG A 160 1.81 4.47 -0.16
C ARG A 160 3.14 4.24 -0.85
N CYS A 161 3.20 4.56 -2.13
CA CYS A 161 4.39 4.39 -2.95
C CYS A 161 4.61 5.58 -3.89
N GLY A 162 5.86 5.74 -4.32
CA GLY A 162 6.23 6.70 -5.35
C GLY A 162 5.62 6.33 -6.70
N VAL A 163 5.40 7.34 -7.54
CA VAL A 163 4.88 7.17 -8.91
C VAL A 163 5.78 6.26 -9.73
N ASP A 164 7.08 6.33 -9.46
CA ASP A 164 8.15 5.59 -10.10
C ASP A 164 8.17 4.10 -9.77
N TRP A 165 7.65 3.72 -8.61
CA TRP A 165 7.61 2.32 -8.19
C TRP A 165 6.23 1.67 -8.36
N ALA A 166 5.18 2.45 -8.55
CA ALA A 166 3.79 1.98 -8.54
C ALA A 166 3.49 0.82 -9.51
N ASP A 167 4.07 0.80 -10.71
CA ASP A 167 3.93 -0.34 -11.64
C ASP A 167 4.72 -1.57 -11.19
N SER A 168 5.93 -1.35 -10.65
CA SER A 168 6.85 -2.43 -10.28
C SER A 168 6.46 -3.13 -8.98
N TRP A 169 5.74 -2.45 -8.08
CA TRP A 169 5.33 -2.99 -6.78
C TRP A 169 4.51 -4.27 -6.92
N GLY A 170 3.52 -4.28 -7.82
CA GLY A 170 2.71 -5.48 -8.08
C GLY A 170 3.59 -6.66 -8.49
N VAL A 171 4.49 -6.47 -9.44
CA VAL A 171 5.40 -7.52 -9.91
C VAL A 171 6.36 -7.99 -8.82
N ASN A 172 6.93 -7.05 -8.05
CA ASN A 172 7.89 -7.37 -6.99
C ASN A 172 7.24 -8.17 -5.85
N LEU A 173 5.98 -7.86 -5.51
CA LEU A 173 5.18 -8.62 -4.56
C LEU A 173 4.85 -10.01 -5.11
N ASP A 174 4.47 -10.12 -6.39
CA ASP A 174 4.11 -11.40 -7.02
C ASP A 174 5.28 -12.41 -7.04
N ILE A 175 6.51 -11.93 -7.28
CA ILE A 175 7.71 -12.79 -7.37
C ILE A 175 8.45 -12.92 -6.03
N GLY A 176 7.97 -12.24 -4.97
CA GLY A 176 8.62 -12.21 -3.66
C GLY A 176 9.99 -11.55 -3.66
N ASN A 177 10.24 -10.59 -4.57
CA ASN A 177 11.46 -9.79 -4.58
C ASN A 177 11.42 -8.67 -3.52
N MET A 178 10.20 -8.19 -3.21
CA MET A 178 9.92 -7.34 -2.06
C MET A 178 8.69 -7.88 -1.37
N ASP A 179 8.61 -7.70 -0.05
CA ASP A 179 7.40 -8.01 0.71
C ASP A 179 6.58 -6.75 1.01
N TRP A 180 5.45 -6.95 1.68
CA TRP A 180 4.57 -5.84 2.04
C TRP A 180 5.18 -4.92 3.10
N MET A 181 6.07 -5.42 3.96
CA MET A 181 6.71 -4.65 5.02
C MET A 181 7.74 -3.69 4.43
N ASP A 182 8.49 -4.11 3.40
CA ASP A 182 9.39 -3.23 2.65
C ASP A 182 8.64 -1.98 2.13
N LEU A 183 7.41 -2.16 1.62
CA LEU A 183 6.57 -1.06 1.17
C LEU A 183 6.19 -0.12 2.31
N LYS A 184 5.80 -0.68 3.46
CA LYS A 184 5.40 0.11 4.63
C LYS A 184 6.56 0.88 5.25
N GLU A 185 7.77 0.30 5.26
CA GLU A 185 8.99 1.00 5.69
C GLU A 185 9.29 2.21 4.79
N MET A 186 9.19 2.05 3.47
CA MET A 186 9.36 3.16 2.53
C MET A 186 8.29 4.23 2.73
N GLU A 187 7.04 3.81 2.98
CA GLU A 187 5.97 4.75 3.27
C GLU A 187 6.24 5.58 4.53
N GLU A 188 6.70 4.95 5.61
CA GLU A 188 7.10 5.64 6.84
C GLU A 188 8.17 6.69 6.56
N GLN A 189 9.23 6.30 5.85
CA GLN A 189 10.38 7.16 5.57
C GLN A 189 10.02 8.38 4.71
N GLU A 190 9.16 8.21 3.71
CA GLU A 190 8.91 9.25 2.71
C GLU A 190 7.64 10.07 2.98
N TRP A 191 6.58 9.46 3.51
CA TRP A 191 5.28 10.12 3.74
C TRP A 191 4.82 10.11 5.21
N GLY A 192 5.65 9.65 6.15
CA GLY A 192 5.32 9.61 7.57
C GLY A 192 4.18 8.63 7.87
N GLY A 193 4.20 7.48 7.20
CA GLY A 193 3.39 6.31 7.56
C GLY A 193 3.64 5.82 9.00
N GLU A 194 2.85 4.83 9.39
CA GLU A 194 3.03 4.16 10.69
C GLU A 194 4.20 3.17 10.62
N ASP A 195 4.98 3.10 11.70
CA ASP A 195 6.05 2.10 11.85
C ASP A 195 5.43 0.69 11.71
N PRO A 196 5.78 -0.07 10.67
CA PRO A 196 5.21 -1.39 10.44
C PRO A 196 5.63 -2.43 11.47
N TYR A 197 6.64 -2.16 12.31
CA TYR A 197 7.14 -3.06 13.35
C TYR A 197 6.82 -2.59 14.76
N ALA A 198 6.07 -1.50 14.92
CA ALA A 198 5.57 -1.13 16.23
C ALA A 198 4.66 -2.25 16.76
N ASP A 199 4.99 -2.76 17.95
CA ASP A 199 4.11 -3.68 18.67
C ASP A 199 2.76 -2.97 18.90
N GLU A 200 1.64 -3.58 18.48
CA GLU A 200 0.29 -3.00 18.60
C GLU A 200 -0.15 -2.79 20.08
N ASP A 201 0.70 -3.15 21.04
CA ASP A 201 0.44 -3.14 22.50
C ASP A 201 0.83 -1.84 23.21
N ASP A 202 1.44 -0.85 22.55
CA ASP A 202 1.89 0.40 23.20
C ASP A 202 0.78 1.49 23.35
N GLU A 203 -0.50 1.14 23.23
CA GLU A 203 -1.63 2.05 23.51
C GLU A 203 -2.27 1.89 24.91
N ASP A 204 -1.73 1.07 25.83
CA ASP A 204 -2.22 0.99 27.22
C ASP A 204 -1.08 1.10 28.25
N GLY A 205 -0.69 2.32 28.60
CA GLY A 205 0.38 2.56 29.58
C GLY A 205 0.37 3.94 30.23
N GLY A 206 -0.81 4.57 30.37
CA GLY A 206 -0.99 5.70 31.27
C GLY A 206 -0.86 5.25 32.72
N GLU A 207 0.36 5.07 33.20
CA GLU A 207 0.64 4.98 34.63
C GLU A 207 0.42 6.38 35.24
N ASP A 208 -0.81 6.63 35.70
CA ASP A 208 -1.12 7.66 36.67
C ASP A 208 -0.41 7.30 37.99
N GLY A 209 0.87 7.63 38.06
CA GLY A 209 1.70 7.54 39.25
C GLY A 209 1.31 8.61 40.26
N ASP A 210 0.21 8.40 40.97
CA ASP A 210 -0.07 9.10 42.24
C ASP A 210 0.45 8.24 43.40
N GLU A 211 1.78 8.23 43.58
CA GLU A 211 2.41 7.84 44.84
C GLU A 211 2.23 8.96 45.89
N ASP A 212 1.05 9.02 46.50
CA ASP A 212 0.88 9.76 47.76
C ASP A 212 1.42 8.91 48.91
N GLY A 213 2.63 9.26 49.33
CA GLY A 213 3.26 8.74 50.52
C GLY A 213 2.70 9.29 51.83
N ASP A 214 3.13 8.63 52.91
CA ASP A 214 3.20 9.12 54.30
C ASP A 214 1.85 9.20 55.06
N GLY A 215 1.63 8.62 56.23
CA GLY A 215 2.50 8.06 57.24
C GLY A 215 1.72 8.04 58.58
N GLY A 216 1.91 7.00 59.38
CA GLY A 216 1.89 7.09 60.85
C GLY A 216 0.55 7.23 61.60
N GLY A 217 0.09 6.10 62.16
CA GLY A 217 0.01 5.88 63.62
C GLY A 217 -1.01 6.63 64.48
N GLY A 218 -1.78 5.89 65.30
CA GLY A 218 -2.29 6.44 66.57
C GLY A 218 -3.64 5.95 67.07
N GLN A 219 -3.64 4.80 67.75
CA GLN A 219 -4.32 4.51 69.03
C GLN A 219 -5.76 5.01 69.33
N SER A 220 -6.60 4.01 69.65
CA SER A 220 -7.35 3.87 70.92
C SER A 220 -8.63 4.66 71.20
N LYS A 221 -9.69 3.85 71.41
CA LYS A 221 -10.72 3.92 72.47
C LYS A 221 -11.87 4.91 72.26
N ASP A 222 -13.04 4.34 71.96
CA ASP A 222 -14.31 4.93 72.39
C ASP A 222 -15.08 3.94 73.27
N VAL A 223 -15.33 4.40 74.50
CA VAL A 223 -16.25 3.85 75.49
C VAL A 223 -17.22 4.99 75.81
N SER A 224 -18.48 4.85 75.36
CA SER A 224 -19.75 5.32 75.99
C SER A 224 -19.92 6.81 76.35
N PRO A 225 -21.16 7.32 76.60
CA PRO A 225 -22.40 6.67 77.04
C PRO A 225 -23.45 6.39 75.95
#